data_AF-A0AAV8ZFD8-F1
#
_entry.id   AF-A0AAV8ZFD8-F1
#
_cell.length_a   1.000
_cell.length_b   1.000
_cell.length_c   1.000
_cell.angle_alpha   90.00
_cell.angle_beta   90.00
_cell.angle_gamma   90.00
#
_symmetry.space_group_name_H-M   'P 1'
#
loop_
_entity.id
_entity.type
_entity.pdbx_description
1 polymer ?
#
loop_
_entity_poly.entity_id
_entity_poly.type
_entity_poly.pdbx_seq_one_letter_code
_entity_poly.pdbx_strand_id
1 'polypeptide(L)'
;MKLPTDLMLGRPLEETEERSLPEFVEDLRERMDRIHRFAREKLKIHSDKMKQRLDTTSTETAFKPGDAVWLYAPKRTKGKSPKLQSNWEGPYTIIKKINYLV
;
A
#
# COMPACT_ATOMS: atom_id res chain seq x y z
N MET A 1 40.34 -11.20 -7.33
CA MET A 1 39.59 -11.23 -6.06
C MET A 1 39.19 -9.80 -5.73
N LYS A 2 37.91 -9.48 -5.52
CA LYS A 2 37.50 -8.13 -5.11
C LYS A 2 37.78 -7.99 -3.62
N LEU A 3 38.65 -7.05 -3.25
CA LEU A 3 38.83 -6.72 -1.84
C LEU A 3 37.51 -6.18 -1.27
N PRO A 4 37.17 -6.52 -0.01
CA PRO A 4 36.05 -5.89 0.68
C PRO A 4 36.16 -4.36 0.60
N THR A 5 35.05 -3.71 0.29
CA THR A 5 34.96 -2.25 0.07
C THR A 5 35.51 -1.45 1.24
N ASP A 6 35.35 -1.97 2.47
CA ASP A 6 35.81 -1.33 3.70
C ASP A 6 37.34 -1.22 3.78
N LEU A 7 38.07 -2.14 3.15
CA LEU A 7 39.54 -2.08 3.07
C LEU A 7 40.04 -1.10 1.99
N MET A 8 39.26 -0.91 0.92
CA MET A 8 39.61 0.01 -0.17
C MET A 8 39.32 1.47 0.19
N LEU A 9 38.26 1.71 0.96
CA LEU A 9 37.82 3.06 1.31
C LEU A 9 38.55 3.61 2.54
N GLY A 10 39.27 2.75 3.28
CA GLY A 10 39.77 3.08 4.60
C GLY A 10 38.62 3.26 5.60
N ARG A 11 38.90 3.05 6.88
CA ARG A 11 38.00 3.60 7.91
C ARG A 11 38.01 5.13 7.70
N PRO A 12 36.87 5.81 7.63
CA PRO A 12 36.88 7.27 7.69
C PRO A 12 37.76 7.63 8.88
N LEU A 13 38.74 8.52 8.68
CA LEU A 13 39.36 9.18 9.82
C LEU A 13 38.17 9.74 10.58
N GLU A 14 37.90 9.19 11.77
CA GLU A 14 37.00 9.82 12.71
C GLU A 14 37.72 11.12 13.06
N GLU A 15 37.55 12.15 12.22
CA GLU A 15 37.41 13.50 12.71
C GLU A 15 36.31 13.39 13.74
N THR A 16 36.74 13.09 14.96
CA THR A 16 35.92 13.19 16.14
C THR A 16 35.79 14.69 16.31
N GLU A 17 35.02 15.34 15.44
CA GLU A 17 34.20 16.43 15.91
C GLU A 17 33.51 15.82 17.12
N GLU A 18 33.92 16.25 18.31
CA GLU A 18 33.26 15.93 19.57
C GLU A 18 31.85 16.52 19.51
N ARG A 19 31.01 16.04 18.58
CA ARG A 19 29.59 16.31 18.57
C ARG A 19 29.09 15.71 19.84
N SER A 20 28.56 16.57 20.69
CA SER A 20 27.99 16.10 21.93
C SER A 20 26.93 15.05 21.57
N LEU A 21 26.95 13.91 22.28
CA LEU A 21 25.94 12.86 22.11
C LEU A 21 24.51 13.40 21.99
N PRO A 22 24.06 14.42 22.76
CA PRO A 22 22.72 14.98 22.59
C PRO A 22 22.50 15.69 21.25
N GLU A 23 23.50 16.37 20.68
CA GLU A 23 23.38 17.04 19.38
C GLU A 23 23.23 16.03 18.24
N PHE A 24 24.00 14.94 18.28
CA PHE A 24 23.86 13.85 17.31
C PHE A 24 22.48 13.18 17.38
N VAL A 25 21.98 12.95 18.61
CA VAL A 25 20.64 12.35 18.81
C VAL A 25 19.54 13.26 18.27
N GLU A 26 19.66 14.58 18.46
CA GLU A 26 18.66 15.53 17.95
C GLU A 26 18.71 15.63 16.42
N ASP A 27 19.90 15.74 15.80
CA ASP A 27 20.01 15.74 14.33
C ASP A 27 19.46 14.44 13.72
N LEU A 28 19.75 13.30 14.33
CA LEU A 28 19.21 12.02 13.88
C LEU A 28 17.69 12.00 13.95
N ARG A 29 17.12 12.49 15.06
CA ARG A 29 15.67 12.57 15.26
C ARG A 29 15.03 13.45 14.21
N GLU A 30 15.56 14.65 14.00
CA GLU A 30 15.05 15.57 12.98
C GLU A 30 15.13 14.95 11.58
N ARG A 31 16.25 14.29 11.25
CA ARG A 31 16.43 13.65 9.96
C ARG A 31 15.42 12.53 9.74
N MET A 32 15.19 11.69 10.75
CA MET A 32 14.17 10.64 10.71
C MET A 32 12.77 11.23 10.55
N ASP A 33 12.45 12.29 11.28
CA ASP A 33 11.17 12.97 11.18
C ASP A 33 10.95 13.59 9.79
N ARG A 34 11.98 14.21 9.20
CA ARG A 34 11.94 14.72 7.82
C ARG A 34 11.67 13.59 6.82
N ILE A 35 12.41 12.48 6.90
CA ILE A 35 12.25 11.31 6.01
C ILE A 35 10.84 10.72 6.16
N HIS A 36 10.36 10.56 7.40
CA HIS A 36 9.05 9.98 7.65
C HIS A 36 7.92 10.87 7.13
N ARG A 37 7.99 12.19 7.36
CA ARG A 37 7.03 13.15 6.78
C ARG A 37 7.01 13.07 5.26
N PHE A 38 8.18 13.06 4.63
CA PHE A 38 8.31 12.93 3.19
C PHE A 38 7.67 11.63 2.66
N ALA A 39 7.99 10.50 3.28
CA ALA A 39 7.42 9.21 2.89
C ALA A 39 5.89 9.19 3.01
N ARG A 40 5.34 9.75 4.10
CA ARG A 40 3.89 9.86 4.33
C ARG A 40 3.20 10.73 3.29
N GLU A 41 3.80 11.86 2.94
CA GLU A 41 3.27 12.76 1.91
C GLU A 41 3.24 12.07 0.54
N LYS A 42 4.34 11.41 0.16
CA LYS A 42 4.38 10.65 -1.10
C LYS A 42 3.35 9.52 -1.10
N LEU A 43 3.22 8.77 -0.01
CA LEU A 43 2.22 7.72 0.10
C LEU A 43 0.80 8.26 -0.13
N LYS A 44 0.47 9.41 0.47
CA LYS A 44 -0.83 10.07 0.28
C LYS A 44 -1.05 10.44 -1.19
N ILE A 45 -0.10 11.14 -1.80
CA ILE A 45 -0.18 11.57 -3.21
C ILE A 45 -0.38 10.36 -4.14
N HIS A 46 0.38 9.27 -3.92
CA HIS A 46 0.25 8.06 -4.73
C HIS A 46 -1.09 7.35 -4.50
N SER A 47 -1.58 7.30 -3.27
CA SER A 47 -2.91 6.77 -2.94
C SER A 47 -4.02 7.55 -3.66
N ASP A 48 -3.97 8.88 -3.60
CA ASP A 48 -4.96 9.75 -4.23
C ASP A 48 -4.94 9.60 -5.76
N LYS A 49 -3.75 9.55 -6.36
CA LYS A 49 -3.58 9.28 -7.80
C LYS A 49 -4.12 7.90 -8.20
N MET A 50 -3.88 6.88 -7.37
CA MET A 50 -4.39 5.53 -7.62
C MET A 50 -5.92 5.52 -7.59
N LYS A 51 -6.51 6.16 -6.58
CA LYS A 51 -7.97 6.31 -6.48
C LYS A 51 -8.54 6.98 -7.73
N GLN A 52 -7.99 8.12 -8.13
CA GLN A 52 -8.45 8.84 -9.33
C GLN A 52 -8.38 7.98 -10.59
N ARG A 53 -7.28 7.23 -10.78
CA ARG A 53 -7.14 6.30 -11.91
C ARG A 53 -8.21 5.21 -11.90
N LEU A 54 -8.44 4.59 -10.75
CA LEU A 54 -9.46 3.56 -10.59
C LEU A 54 -10.85 4.13 -10.85
N ASP A 55 -11.18 5.28 -10.27
CA ASP A 55 -12.48 5.94 -10.46
C ASP A 55 -12.71 6.28 -11.94
N THR A 56 -11.66 6.76 -12.65
CA THR A 56 -11.73 7.08 -14.08
C THR A 56 -11.86 5.82 -14.95
N THR A 57 -11.25 4.71 -14.55
CA THR A 57 -11.30 3.44 -15.28
C THR A 57 -12.55 2.63 -14.91
N SER A 58 -13.22 2.96 -13.80
CA SER A 58 -14.45 2.32 -13.39
C SER A 58 -15.56 2.76 -14.35
N THR A 59 -15.84 1.88 -15.30
CA THR A 59 -17.09 1.96 -16.05
C THR A 59 -18.14 1.29 -15.19
N GLU A 60 -19.26 1.99 -14.94
CA GLU A 60 -20.46 1.34 -14.43
C GLU A 60 -20.90 0.30 -15.45
N THR A 61 -20.44 -0.93 -15.25
CA THR A 61 -20.82 -2.03 -16.11
C THR A 61 -22.25 -2.38 -15.73
N ALA A 62 -23.20 -1.86 -16.49
CA ALA A 62 -24.61 -2.11 -16.27
C ALA A 62 -24.90 -3.58 -16.59
N PHE A 63 -24.96 -4.41 -15.55
CA PHE A 63 -25.33 -5.81 -15.69
C PHE A 63 -26.75 -5.96 -16.26
N LYS A 64 -26.93 -6.97 -17.11
CA LYS A 64 -28.19 -7.30 -17.77
C LYS A 64 -28.68 -8.67 -17.31
N PRO A 65 -30.01 -8.92 -17.36
CA PRO A 65 -30.53 -10.27 -17.25
C PRO A 65 -29.84 -11.22 -18.23
N GLY A 66 -29.39 -12.37 -17.74
CA GLY A 66 -28.60 -13.35 -18.48
C GLY A 66 -27.09 -13.31 -18.21
N ASP A 67 -26.56 -12.22 -17.64
CA ASP A 67 -25.12 -12.14 -17.33
C ASP A 67 -24.74 -13.08 -16.18
N ALA A 68 -23.59 -13.74 -16.31
CA ALA A 68 -22.97 -14.51 -15.24
C ALA A 68 -22.13 -13.59 -14.34
N VAL A 69 -22.45 -13.56 -13.05
CA VAL A 69 -21.82 -12.65 -12.08
C VAL A 69 -21.35 -13.40 -10.84
N TRP A 70 -20.28 -12.89 -10.24
CA TRP A 70 -19.82 -13.30 -8.92
C TRP A 70 -20.43 -12.37 -7.87
N LEU A 71 -21.03 -12.94 -6.82
CA LEU A 71 -21.57 -12.21 -5.70
C LEU A 71 -20.48 -12.01 -4.64
N TYR A 72 -20.27 -10.77 -4.22
CA TYR A 72 -19.43 -10.48 -3.07
C TYR A 72 -20.18 -10.83 -1.77
N ALA A 73 -19.79 -11.93 -1.14
CA ALA A 73 -20.37 -12.46 0.09
C ALA A 73 -19.24 -12.77 1.11
N PRO A 74 -18.69 -11.75 1.79
CA PRO A 74 -17.60 -11.94 2.75
C PRO A 74 -18.08 -12.72 3.98
N LYS A 75 -17.93 -14.04 3.94
CA LYS A 75 -18.27 -14.95 5.03
C LYS A 75 -17.05 -15.21 5.89
N ARG A 76 -17.11 -14.86 7.18
CA ARG A 76 -16.07 -15.21 8.16
C ARG A 76 -16.35 -16.59 8.75
N THR A 77 -15.38 -17.50 8.64
CA THR A 77 -15.46 -18.81 9.29
C THR A 77 -14.54 -18.84 10.50
N LYS A 78 -15.08 -19.17 11.68
CA LYS A 78 -14.27 -19.34 12.89
C LYS A 78 -13.18 -20.39 12.63
N GLY A 79 -11.96 -20.12 13.10
CA GLY A 79 -10.82 -21.02 12.91
C GLY A 79 -10.11 -20.94 11.56
N LYS A 80 -10.56 -20.08 10.63
CA LYS A 80 -9.85 -19.81 9.36
C LYS A 80 -9.40 -18.36 9.29
N SER A 81 -8.22 -18.13 8.70
CA SER A 81 -7.70 -16.78 8.47
C SER A 81 -8.53 -16.08 7.39
N PRO A 82 -9.13 -14.90 7.66
CA PRO A 82 -9.97 -14.18 6.69
C PRO A 82 -9.30 -13.90 5.35
N LYS A 83 -7.97 -13.77 5.32
CA LYS A 83 -7.20 -13.51 4.09
C LYS A 83 -7.13 -14.70 3.14
N LEU A 84 -7.32 -15.92 3.67
CA LEU A 84 -7.26 -17.17 2.91
C LEU A 84 -8.66 -17.68 2.50
N GLN A 85 -9.71 -16.91 2.80
CA GLN A 85 -11.07 -17.26 2.46
C GLN A 85 -11.49 -16.53 1.19
N SER A 86 -12.25 -17.20 0.32
CA SER A 86 -12.91 -16.52 -0.80
C SER A 86 -14.07 -15.68 -0.27
N ASN A 87 -14.10 -14.41 -0.66
CA ASN A 87 -15.25 -13.53 -0.43
C ASN A 87 -16.24 -13.54 -1.60
N TRP A 88 -15.98 -14.33 -2.64
CA TRP A 88 -16.79 -14.38 -3.85
C TRP A 88 -17.53 -15.73 -3.92
N GLU A 89 -18.82 -15.66 -4.19
CA GLU A 89 -19.73 -16.79 -4.35
C GLU A 89 -20.32 -16.75 -5.77
N GLY A 90 -20.47 -17.90 -6.42
CA GLY A 90 -21.00 -17.97 -7.79
C GLY A 90 -20.31 -19.02 -8.66
N PRO A 91 -20.58 -19.01 -9.98
CA PRO A 91 -21.29 -17.97 -10.74
C PRO A 91 -22.81 -17.99 -10.55
N TYR A 92 -23.42 -16.81 -10.47
CA TYR A 92 -24.87 -16.60 -10.50
C TYR A 92 -25.30 -16.00 -11.84
N THR A 93 -26.57 -16.19 -12.21
CA THR A 93 -27.15 -15.55 -13.40
C THR A 93 -28.20 -14.53 -12.99
N ILE A 94 -28.15 -13.34 -13.58
CA ILE A 94 -29.14 -12.31 -13.31
C ILE A 94 -30.45 -12.67 -14.01
N ILE A 95 -31.55 -12.82 -13.25
CA ILE A 95 -32.86 -13.17 -13.81
C ILE A 95 -33.64 -11.93 -14.23
N LYS A 96 -33.61 -10.89 -13.39
CA LYS A 96 -34.39 -9.66 -13.62
C LYS A 96 -33.71 -8.48 -12.93
N LYS A 97 -33.67 -7.34 -13.61
CA LYS A 97 -33.32 -6.03 -13.04
C LYS A 97 -34.61 -5.31 -12.65
N ILE A 98 -34.71 -4.82 -11.42
CA ILE A 98 -35.97 -4.29 -10.85
C ILE A 98 -36.06 -2.74 -10.80
N ASN A 99 -35.10 -2.01 -11.40
CA ASN A 99 -34.95 -0.53 -11.47
C ASN A 99 -34.89 0.24 -10.15
N TYR A 100 -34.33 1.46 -10.08
CA TYR A 100 -33.16 2.12 -10.70
C TYR A 100 -32.93 3.33 -9.77
N LEU A 101 -31.83 3.39 -9.04
CA LEU A 101 -31.36 4.68 -8.54
C LEU A 101 -30.32 5.16 -9.54
N VAL A 102 -30.67 6.24 -10.23
CA VAL A 102 -29.75 7.10 -11.00
C VAL A 102 -28.81 7.78 -10.03
#